data_AF-A0A9W2WKM8-F1
#
_entry.id   AF-A0A9W2WKM8-F1
#
_cell.length_a   1.000
_cell.length_b   1.000
_cell.length_c   1.000
_cell.angle_alpha   90.00
_cell.angle_beta   90.00
_cell.angle_gamma   90.00
#
_symmetry.space_group_name_H-M   'P 1'
#
loop_
_entity.id
_entity.type
_entity.pdbx_description
1 polymer ?
#
loop_
_entity_poly.entity_id
_entity_poly.type
_entity_poly.pdbx_seq_one_letter_code
_entity_poly.pdbx_strand_id
1 'polypeptide(L)'
;VIGEDNVAVPSHLYKVILARRSPRSAEPLALGAFVVPNKAIGFQPQLSEFQVSLQELEKLSGLVFFPHLDRTSDIKNICSVDTCKLLDFREFTLYLSTRKIEGARSVLRLEKVMENLRNAGIEPDEDFMTRYEKKLEELKAQEQSEVLERKPS
;
A
#
# COMPACT_ATOMS: atom_id res chain seq x y z
N VAL A 1 -12.01 -16.08 18.04
CA VAL A 1 -13.17 -15.44 17.39
C VAL A 1 -13.47 -14.12 18.09
N ILE A 2 -14.16 -13.19 17.45
CA ILE A 2 -14.52 -11.86 17.99
C ILE A 2 -15.98 -11.52 17.74
N GLY A 3 -16.59 -10.71 18.62
CA GLY A 3 -17.97 -10.22 18.49
C GLY A 3 -19.05 -11.27 18.75
N GLU A 4 -20.31 -10.84 18.74
CA GLU A 4 -21.48 -11.69 18.96
C GLU A 4 -21.60 -12.80 17.91
N ASP A 5 -21.19 -12.51 16.67
CA ASP A 5 -21.24 -13.44 15.54
C ASP A 5 -20.04 -14.40 15.45
N ASN A 6 -19.15 -14.40 16.46
CA ASN A 6 -17.97 -15.27 16.52
C ASN A 6 -17.10 -15.22 15.24
N VAL A 7 -16.83 -14.02 14.73
CA VAL A 7 -16.01 -13.82 13.52
C VAL A 7 -14.60 -14.41 13.74
N ALA A 8 -14.15 -15.26 12.82
CA ALA A 8 -12.82 -15.85 12.87
C ALA A 8 -11.74 -14.83 12.48
N VAL A 9 -10.67 -14.76 13.28
CA VAL A 9 -9.50 -13.93 12.98
C VAL A 9 -8.42 -14.84 12.40
N PRO A 10 -8.01 -14.66 11.14
CA PRO A 10 -7.04 -15.55 10.50
C PRO A 10 -5.64 -15.36 11.10
N SER A 11 -4.85 -16.43 11.14
CA SER A 11 -3.45 -16.37 11.56
C SER A 11 -2.53 -15.89 10.45
N HIS A 12 -2.90 -16.14 9.19
CA HIS A 12 -2.17 -15.75 7.99
C HIS A 12 -3.14 -15.25 6.92
N LEU A 13 -2.62 -14.42 6.03
CA LEU A 13 -3.31 -13.91 4.86
C LEU A 13 -2.53 -14.36 3.62
N TYR A 14 -3.22 -14.61 2.51
CA TYR A 14 -2.56 -14.99 1.28
C TYR A 14 -3.00 -14.11 0.11
N LYS A 15 -2.14 -14.01 -0.90
CA LYS A 15 -2.47 -13.38 -2.18
C LYS A 15 -1.83 -14.18 -3.31
N VAL A 16 -2.62 -14.48 -4.34
CA VAL A 16 -2.12 -15.05 -5.60
C VAL A 16 -2.20 -13.98 -6.67
N ILE A 17 -1.10 -13.74 -7.36
CA ILE A 17 -0.97 -12.73 -8.41
C ILE A 17 -0.70 -13.46 -9.73
N LEU A 18 -1.53 -13.18 -10.73
CA LEU A 18 -1.35 -13.63 -12.09
C LEU A 18 -1.31 -12.39 -12.99
N ALA A 19 -0.26 -12.26 -13.80
CA ALA A 19 -0.05 -11.14 -14.69
C ALA A 19 0.21 -11.61 -16.12
N ARG A 20 -0.34 -10.87 -17.08
CA ARG A 20 -0.10 -11.02 -18.51
C ARG A 20 0.41 -9.70 -19.05
N ARG A 21 1.54 -9.71 -19.78
CA ARG A 21 2.15 -8.49 -20.33
C ARG A 21 1.18 -7.68 -21.20
N SER A 22 0.52 -8.34 -22.14
CA SER A 22 -0.53 -7.76 -22.96
C SER A 22 -1.43 -8.86 -23.53
N PRO A 23 -2.66 -8.55 -23.98
CA PRO A 23 -3.55 -9.56 -24.57
C PRO A 23 -3.01 -10.28 -25.80
N ARG A 24 -2.04 -9.68 -26.51
CA ARG A 24 -1.44 -10.21 -27.73
C ARG A 24 0.00 -10.70 -27.55
N SER A 25 0.56 -10.61 -26.34
CA SER A 25 1.93 -11.03 -26.10
C SER A 25 2.03 -12.55 -26.17
N ALA A 26 3.06 -13.04 -26.86
CA ALA A 26 3.46 -14.44 -26.82
C ALA A 26 4.30 -14.77 -25.58
N GLU A 27 4.64 -13.77 -24.76
CA GLU A 27 5.36 -13.99 -23.51
C GLU A 27 4.52 -14.83 -22.54
N PRO A 28 5.16 -15.78 -21.83
CA PRO A 28 4.58 -16.50 -20.71
C PRO A 28 3.85 -15.60 -19.70
N LEU A 29 2.82 -16.16 -19.08
CA LEU A 29 2.19 -15.55 -17.91
C LEU A 29 3.17 -15.54 -16.73
N ALA A 30 3.02 -14.55 -15.85
CA ALA A 30 3.78 -14.44 -14.62
C ALA A 30 2.90 -14.72 -13.41
N LEU A 31 3.32 -15.62 -12.53
CA LEU A 31 2.54 -16.04 -11.36
C LEU A 31 3.39 -16.00 -10.08
N GLY A 32 2.78 -15.57 -8.97
CA GLY A 32 3.33 -15.69 -7.63
C GLY A 32 2.23 -15.88 -6.59
N ALA A 33 2.50 -16.71 -5.59
CA ALA A 33 1.65 -16.91 -4.43
C ALA A 33 2.42 -16.50 -3.17
N PHE A 34 1.76 -15.75 -2.29
CA PHE A 34 2.38 -15.18 -1.09
C PHE A 34 1.51 -15.46 0.13
N VAL A 35 2.14 -15.79 1.26
CA VAL A 35 1.48 -16.00 2.56
C VAL A 35 2.19 -15.18 3.62
N VAL A 36 1.47 -14.24 4.24
CA VAL A 36 2.00 -13.36 5.28
C VAL A 36 1.28 -13.62 6.61
N PRO A 37 1.98 -13.56 7.75
CA PRO A 37 1.33 -13.69 9.05
C PRO A 37 0.46 -12.46 9.34
N ASN A 38 -0.69 -12.66 9.98
CA ASN A 38 -1.59 -11.57 10.41
C ASN A 38 -1.06 -10.90 11.69
N LYS A 39 0.10 -10.26 11.58
CA LYS A 39 0.77 -9.50 12.64
C LYS A 39 1.55 -8.34 12.02
N ALA A 40 2.10 -7.46 12.85
CA ALA A 40 2.99 -6.41 12.36
C ALA A 40 4.22 -7.01 11.66
N ILE A 41 4.51 -6.52 10.45
CA ILE A 41 5.68 -6.86 9.64
C ILE A 41 6.41 -5.55 9.34
N GLY A 42 7.69 -5.49 9.68
CA GLY A 42 8.54 -4.32 9.40
C GLY A 42 9.03 -4.29 7.95
N PHE A 43 9.97 -3.39 7.67
CA PHE A 43 10.56 -3.21 6.32
C PHE A 43 11.77 -4.12 6.04
N GLN A 44 12.19 -4.94 7.00
CA GLN A 44 13.33 -5.85 6.81
C GLN A 44 13.01 -7.03 5.89
N PRO A 45 11.91 -7.79 6.10
CA PRO A 45 11.60 -8.93 5.26
C PRO A 45 11.16 -8.49 3.86
N GLN A 46 11.75 -9.08 2.83
CA GLN A 46 11.36 -8.84 1.45
C GLN A 46 10.11 -9.66 1.08
N LEU A 47 9.35 -9.23 0.07
CA LEU A 47 8.14 -9.93 -0.37
C LEU A 47 8.42 -11.39 -0.78
N SER A 48 9.58 -11.65 -1.39
CA SER A 48 10.01 -12.98 -1.81
C SER A 48 10.18 -13.96 -0.64
N GLU A 49 10.44 -13.48 0.58
CA GLU A 49 10.53 -14.34 1.77
C GLU A 49 9.17 -14.93 2.16
N PHE A 50 8.07 -14.28 1.74
CA PHE A 50 6.71 -14.76 1.94
C PHE A 50 6.17 -15.55 0.74
N GLN A 51 7.00 -15.77 -0.28
CA GLN A 51 6.60 -16.52 -1.47
C GLN A 51 6.50 -18.02 -1.15
N VAL A 52 5.41 -18.64 -1.58
CA VAL A 52 5.18 -20.09 -1.49
C VAL A 52 4.87 -20.64 -2.88
N SER A 53 4.95 -21.96 -3.05
CA SER A 53 4.44 -22.56 -4.28
C SER A 53 2.91 -22.46 -4.35
N LEU A 54 2.36 -22.37 -5.56
CA LEU A 54 0.91 -22.37 -5.74
C LEU A 54 0.28 -23.66 -5.16
N GLN A 55 0.94 -24.80 -5.37
CA GLN A 55 0.46 -26.10 -4.89
C GLN A 55 0.38 -26.17 -3.36
N GLU A 56 1.36 -25.63 -2.64
CA GLU A 56 1.31 -25.58 -1.17
C GLU A 56 0.16 -24.70 -0.68
N LEU A 57 -0.04 -23.53 -1.29
CA LEU A 57 -1.14 -22.65 -0.91
C LEU A 57 -2.51 -23.30 -1.17
N GLU A 58 -2.67 -24.02 -2.28
CA GLU A 58 -3.89 -24.79 -2.58
C GLU A 58 -4.12 -25.89 -1.55
N LYS A 59 -3.06 -26.61 -1.15
CA LYS A 59 -3.15 -27.62 -0.10
C LYS A 59 -3.55 -27.02 1.25
N LEU A 60 -3.01 -25.86 1.61
CA LEU A 60 -3.32 -25.17 2.87
C LEU A 60 -4.72 -24.56 2.90
N SER A 61 -5.17 -24.01 1.77
CA SER A 61 -6.46 -23.30 1.67
C SER A 61 -7.62 -24.21 1.31
N GLY A 62 -7.37 -25.40 0.74
CA GLY A 62 -8.41 -26.25 0.17
C GLY A 62 -9.03 -25.68 -1.11
N LEU A 63 -8.34 -24.77 -1.79
CA LEU A 63 -8.81 -24.11 -3.01
C LEU A 63 -8.02 -24.56 -4.23
N VAL A 64 -8.58 -24.32 -5.42
CA VAL A 64 -7.88 -24.41 -6.70
C VAL A 64 -7.90 -23.03 -7.35
N PHE A 65 -6.73 -22.42 -7.52
CA PHE A 65 -6.60 -21.10 -8.12
C PHE A 65 -6.40 -21.20 -9.63
N PHE A 66 -7.10 -20.32 -10.36
CA PHE A 66 -7.07 -20.23 -11.82
C PHE A 66 -7.24 -21.61 -12.50
N PRO A 67 -8.38 -22.30 -12.31
CA PRO A 67 -8.56 -23.67 -12.81
C PRO A 67 -8.48 -23.81 -14.33
N HIS A 68 -8.67 -22.71 -15.08
CA HIS A 68 -8.53 -22.67 -16.54
C HIS A 68 -7.11 -22.37 -17.02
N LEU A 69 -6.16 -22.14 -16.11
CA LEU A 69 -4.76 -21.93 -16.45
C LEU A 69 -4.11 -23.27 -16.77
N ASP A 70 -3.57 -23.40 -17.99
CA ASP A 70 -2.79 -24.58 -18.36
C ASP A 70 -1.46 -24.59 -17.61
N ARG A 71 -1.37 -25.40 -16.55
CA ARG A 71 -0.16 -25.54 -15.72
C ARG A 71 0.96 -26.32 -16.40
N THR A 72 0.68 -26.94 -17.56
CA THR A 72 1.72 -27.59 -18.36
C THR A 72 2.47 -26.60 -19.25
N SER A 73 1.86 -25.44 -19.51
CA SER A 73 2.50 -24.33 -20.22
C SER A 73 3.59 -23.65 -19.38
N ASP A 74 4.54 -23.00 -20.05
CA ASP A 74 5.59 -22.23 -19.38
C ASP A 74 4.96 -21.03 -18.66
N ILE A 75 4.94 -21.06 -17.33
CA ILE A 75 4.51 -19.97 -16.45
C ILE A 75 5.73 -19.50 -15.68
N LYS A 76 6.05 -18.21 -15.79
CA LYS A 76 7.21 -17.64 -15.10
C LYS A 76 6.87 -17.27 -13.67
N ASN A 77 7.85 -17.38 -12.78
CA ASN A 77 7.77 -16.80 -11.45
C ASN A 77 7.72 -15.27 -11.59
N ILE A 78 6.68 -14.63 -11.02
CA ILE A 78 6.53 -13.18 -11.07
C ILE A 78 7.73 -12.44 -10.47
N CYS A 79 8.38 -12.97 -9.42
CA CYS A 79 9.55 -12.34 -8.81
C CYS A 79 10.85 -12.56 -9.59
N SER A 80 10.80 -13.31 -10.69
CA SER A 80 11.93 -13.45 -11.63
C SER A 80 11.77 -12.55 -12.85
N VAL A 81 10.55 -12.17 -13.21
CA VAL A 81 10.25 -11.29 -14.37
C VAL A 81 9.90 -9.87 -13.96
N ASP A 82 9.47 -9.68 -12.71
CA ASP A 82 9.26 -8.41 -12.03
C ASP A 82 10.11 -8.38 -10.75
N THR A 83 10.21 -7.21 -10.13
CA THR A 83 11.08 -6.97 -8.99
C THR A 83 10.59 -7.62 -7.70
N CYS A 84 9.28 -7.80 -7.54
CA CYS A 84 8.66 -8.10 -6.24
C CYS A 84 9.15 -7.17 -5.11
N LYS A 85 9.58 -5.95 -5.44
CA LYS A 85 10.11 -4.98 -4.47
C LYS A 85 8.94 -4.19 -3.89
N LEU A 86 8.79 -4.23 -2.56
CA LEU A 86 7.88 -3.35 -1.84
C LEU A 86 8.51 -1.97 -1.67
N LEU A 87 7.68 -0.94 -1.45
CA LEU A 87 8.17 0.38 -1.08
C LEU A 87 9.00 0.29 0.19
N ASP A 88 10.17 0.91 0.18
CA ASP A 88 11.02 0.95 1.37
C ASP A 88 10.46 1.93 2.42
N PHE A 89 11.16 2.02 3.56
CA PHE A 89 10.74 2.89 4.66
C PHE A 89 10.60 4.36 4.23
N ARG A 90 11.51 4.87 3.40
CA ARG A 90 11.51 6.28 2.98
C ARG A 90 10.40 6.53 1.98
N GLU A 91 10.29 5.68 0.96
CA GLU A 91 9.25 5.74 -0.08
C GLU A 91 7.84 5.63 0.53
N PHE A 92 7.62 4.65 1.41
CA PHE A 92 6.31 4.43 2.03
C PHE A 92 5.94 5.55 3.02
N THR A 93 6.90 6.03 3.82
CA THR A 93 6.64 7.12 4.76
C THR A 93 6.35 8.44 4.04
N LEU A 94 7.06 8.73 2.95
CA LEU A 94 6.76 9.87 2.08
C LEU A 94 5.35 9.75 1.51
N TYR A 95 5.04 8.62 0.86
CA TYR A 95 3.71 8.35 0.31
C TYR A 95 2.57 8.55 1.32
N LEU A 96 2.70 8.00 2.53
CA LEU A 96 1.69 8.18 3.57
C LEU A 96 1.61 9.61 4.10
N SER A 97 2.75 10.30 4.17
CA SER A 97 2.79 11.70 4.60
C SER A 97 2.11 12.59 3.56
N THR A 98 2.33 12.35 2.27
CA THR A 98 1.60 13.01 1.17
C THR A 98 0.09 12.82 1.32
N ARG A 99 -0.38 11.61 1.62
CA ARG A 99 -1.82 11.36 1.85
C ARG A 99 -2.38 12.04 3.10
N LYS A 100 -1.57 12.23 4.14
CA LYS A 100 -1.99 12.94 5.36
C LYS A 100 -2.22 14.43 5.13
N ILE A 101 -1.62 15.02 4.08
CA ILE A 101 -1.86 16.42 3.69
C ILE A 101 -3.33 16.62 3.35
N GLU A 102 -3.91 15.77 2.50
CA GLU A 102 -5.32 15.90 2.06
C GLU A 102 -6.30 15.85 3.24
N GLY A 103 -5.99 15.03 4.26
CA GLY A 103 -6.78 14.91 5.48
C GLY A 103 -6.51 15.97 6.55
N ALA A 104 -5.56 16.88 6.35
CA ALA A 104 -5.26 17.93 7.32
C ALA A 104 -6.40 18.96 7.39
N ARG A 105 -6.86 19.26 8.60
CA ARG A 105 -7.97 20.19 8.88
C ARG A 105 -7.53 21.50 9.55
N SER A 106 -6.23 21.67 9.76
CA SER A 106 -5.65 22.88 10.34
C SER A 106 -4.21 23.02 9.90
N VAL A 107 -3.72 24.26 9.86
CA VAL A 107 -2.33 24.55 9.49
C VAL A 107 -1.36 23.82 10.44
N LEU A 108 -1.65 23.83 11.74
CA LEU A 108 -0.86 23.10 12.75
C LEU A 108 -0.73 21.60 12.43
N ARG A 109 -1.83 20.96 11.99
CA ARG A 109 -1.78 19.54 11.64
C ARG A 109 -0.95 19.32 10.38
N LEU A 110 -1.05 20.22 9.40
CA LEU A 110 -0.29 20.16 8.16
C LEU A 110 1.22 20.33 8.43
N GLU A 111 1.60 21.31 9.23
CA GLU A 111 2.99 21.52 9.68
C GLU A 111 3.53 20.30 10.43
N LYS A 112 2.71 19.65 11.26
CA LYS A 112 3.11 18.43 11.96
C LYS A 112 3.43 17.28 11.01
N VAL A 113 2.78 17.20 9.84
CA VAL A 113 3.12 16.20 8.81
C VAL A 113 4.53 16.46 8.28
N MET A 114 4.85 17.70 7.94
CA MET A 114 6.19 18.11 7.48
C MET A 114 7.25 17.84 8.55
N GLU A 115 6.99 18.20 9.81
CA GLU A 115 7.91 17.99 10.93
C GLU A 115 8.23 16.50 11.12
N ASN A 116 7.21 15.63 11.11
CA ASN A 116 7.41 14.18 11.25
C ASN A 116 8.27 13.61 10.11
N LEU A 117 8.08 14.10 8.88
CA LEU A 117 8.84 13.66 7.72
C LEU A 117 10.33 14.07 7.84
N ARG A 118 10.59 15.31 8.27
CA ARG A 118 11.95 15.80 8.55
C ARG A 118 12.62 15.04 9.69
N ASN A 119 11.90 14.77 10.78
CA ASN A 119 12.39 13.98 11.91
C ASN A 119 12.75 12.54 11.51
N ALA A 120 12.09 11.99 10.49
CA ALA A 120 12.42 10.69 9.91
C ALA A 120 13.61 10.73 8.93
N GLY A 121 14.22 11.91 8.70
CA GLY A 121 15.35 12.09 7.76
C GLY A 121 14.94 11.90 6.30
N ILE A 122 13.68 12.20 5.96
CA ILE A 122 13.14 12.04 4.61
C ILE A 122 12.92 13.42 4.02
N GLU A 123 13.47 13.64 2.83
CA GLU A 123 13.29 14.88 2.08
C GLU A 123 11.97 14.82 1.29
N PRO A 124 11.14 15.87 1.32
CA PRO A 124 9.95 15.97 0.49
C PRO A 124 10.29 15.96 -1.01
N ASP A 125 9.48 15.27 -1.81
CA ASP A 125 9.54 15.35 -3.27
C ASP A 125 8.63 16.48 -3.82
N GLU A 126 8.67 16.67 -5.13
CA GLU A 126 7.90 17.71 -5.82
C GLU A 126 6.38 17.53 -5.66
N ASP A 127 5.88 16.28 -5.73
CA ASP A 127 4.45 15.98 -5.55
C ASP A 127 4.01 16.29 -4.12
N PHE A 128 4.81 15.93 -3.10
CA PHE A 128 4.53 16.29 -1.72
C PHE A 128 4.46 17.81 -1.55
N MET A 129 5.45 18.56 -2.04
CA MET A 129 5.51 20.01 -1.88
C MET A 129 4.33 20.70 -2.57
N THR A 130 4.01 20.30 -3.80
CA THR A 130 2.86 20.83 -4.55
C THR A 130 1.55 20.65 -3.79
N ARG A 131 1.32 19.46 -3.23
CA ARG A 131 0.11 19.18 -2.43
C ARG A 131 0.11 19.95 -1.11
N TYR A 132 1.27 20.06 -0.47
CA TYR A 132 1.43 20.75 0.80
C TYR A 132 1.08 22.24 0.67
N GLU A 133 1.67 22.93 -0.31
CA GLU A 133 1.44 24.36 -0.56
C GLU A 133 -0.03 24.63 -0.91
N LYS A 134 -0.60 23.81 -1.81
CA LYS A 134 -2.02 23.92 -2.17
C LYS A 134 -2.92 23.78 -0.94
N LYS A 135 -2.65 22.82 -0.06
CA LYS A 135 -3.46 22.59 1.14
C LYS A 135 -3.27 23.69 2.18
N LEU A 136 -2.07 24.24 2.29
CA LEU A 136 -1.77 25.35 3.20
C LEU A 136 -2.59 26.59 2.85
N GLU A 137 -2.65 26.95 1.57
CA GLU A 137 -3.43 28.09 1.11
C GLU A 137 -4.94 27.86 1.28
N GLU A 138 -5.43 26.65 1.03
CA GLU A 138 -6.83 26.26 1.30
C GLU A 138 -7.19 26.47 2.78
N LEU A 139 -6.36 26.00 3.71
CA LEU A 139 -6.61 26.08 5.15
C LEU A 139 -6.54 27.52 5.67
N LYS A 140 -5.59 28.33 5.20
CA LYS A 140 -5.52 29.75 5.56
C LYS A 140 -6.74 30.53 5.07
N ALA A 141 -7.22 30.24 3.86
CA ALA A 141 -8.43 30.87 3.34
C ALA A 141 -9.66 30.52 4.19
N GLN A 142 -9.78 29.26 4.64
CA GLN A 142 -10.83 28.80 5.55
C GLN A 142 -10.77 29.53 6.90
N GLU A 143 -9.59 29.60 7.52
CA GLU A 143 -9.40 30.32 8.80
C GLU A 143 -9.76 31.81 8.68
N GLN A 144 -9.40 32.47 7.57
CA GLN A 144 -9.76 33.87 7.34
C GLN A 144 -11.27 34.07 7.18
N SER A 145 -11.96 33.18 6.46
CA SER A 145 -13.42 33.23 6.33
C SER A 145 -14.12 33.03 7.69
N GLU A 146 -13.68 32.08 8.51
CA GLU A 146 -14.25 31.84 9.83
C GLU A 146 -14.04 33.03 10.79
N VAL A 147 -12.90 33.72 10.68
CA VAL A 147 -12.63 34.92 11.49
C VAL A 147 -13.49 36.11 11.05
N LEU A 148 -13.79 36.25 9.76
CA LEU A 148 -14.70 37.27 9.26
C LEU A 148 -16.16 37.03 9.69
N GLU A 149 -16.62 35.78 9.67
CA GLU A 149 -17.99 35.43 10.09
C GLU A 149 -18.21 35.57 11.61
N ARG A 150 -17.16 35.46 12.43
CA ARG A 150 -17.23 35.55 13.90
C ARG A 150 -17.12 36.96 14.48
N LYS A 151 -16.88 38.00 13.68
CA LYS A 151 -16.95 39.40 14.16
C LYS A 151 -18.40 39.89 14.08
N PRO A 152 -19.12 40.08 15.21
CA PRO A 152 -20.43 40.72 15.16
C PRO A 152 -20.26 42.22 14.86
N SER A 153 -21.22 42.77 14.12
CA SER A 153 -21.37 44.21 13.87
C SER A 153 -21.63 44.99 15.16
#